data_AF-A0A0U4FIB4-F1
#
_entry.id   AF-A0A0U4FIB4-F1
#
_cell.length_a   1.000
_cell.length_b   1.000
_cell.length_c   1.000
_cell.angle_alpha   90.00
_cell.angle_beta   90.00
_cell.angle_gamma   90.00
#
_symmetry.space_group_name_H-M   'P 1'
#
loop_
_entity.id
_entity.type
_entity.pdbx_description
1 polymer ?
#
loop_
_entity_poly.entity_id
_entity_poly.type
_entity_poly.pdbx_seq_one_letter_code
_entity_poly.pdbx_strand_id
1 'polypeptide(L)' 'MSQIVQAYIKQEWDYYDMNLAKALKAIEQDDLDHASIYFQRIAWALHSLAKHHPANRKESGFRSISNMQERVNY' A
#
# COMPACT_ATOMS: atom_id res chain seq x y z
N MET A 1 8.35 5.07 14.96
CA MET A 1 7.74 5.99 13.97
C MET A 1 7.53 7.34 14.65
N SER A 2 7.91 8.47 14.06
CA SER A 2 7.70 9.79 14.69
C SER A 2 6.24 10.25 14.57
N GLN A 3 5.80 11.17 15.44
CA GLN A 3 4.46 11.77 15.37
C GLN A 3 4.19 12.45 14.02
N ILE A 4 5.21 13.09 13.44
CA ILE A 4 5.13 13.70 12.11
C ILE A 4 4.85 12.65 11.04
N VAL A 5 5.53 11.50 11.09
CA VAL A 5 5.31 10.41 10.13
C VAL A 5 3.92 9.78 10.32
N GLN A 6 3.44 9.65 11.56
CA GLN A 6 2.08 9.18 11.82
C GLN A 6 1.02 10.14 11.27
N ALA A 7 1.20 11.45 11.46
CA ALA A 7 0.31 12.48 10.90
C ALA A 7 0.31 12.45 9.37
N TYR A 8 1.48 12.31 8.75
CA TYR A 8 1.60 12.14 7.30
C TYR A 8 0.88 10.89 6.79
N ILE A 9 1.11 9.72 7.42
CA ILE A 9 0.43 8.47 7.06
C ILE A 9 -1.09 8.63 7.14
N LYS A 10 -1.59 9.30 8.19
CA LYS A 10 -3.02 9.59 8.32
C LYS A 10 -3.51 10.47 7.18
N GLN A 11 -2.80 11.54 6.86
CA GLN A 11 -3.15 12.44 5.75
C GLN A 11 -3.24 11.69 4.41
N GLU A 12 -2.30 10.77 4.13
CA GLU A 12 -2.33 9.98 2.90
C GLU A 12 -3.54 9.01 2.85
N TRP A 13 -3.93 8.42 3.98
CA TRP A 13 -5.16 7.63 4.06
C TRP A 13 -6.42 8.48 3.89
N ASP A 14 -6.49 9.65 4.53
CA ASP A 14 -7.60 10.59 4.34
C ASP A 14 -7.71 11.01 2.86
N TYR A 15 -6.56 11.19 2.18
CA TYR A 15 -6.51 11.49 0.75
C TYR A 15 -6.96 10.31 -0.12
N TYR A 16 -6.57 9.08 0.24
CA TYR A 16 -7.05 7.86 -0.41
C TYR A 16 -8.59 7.77 -0.35
N ASP A 17 -9.17 7.89 0.84
CA ASP A 17 -10.62 7.75 1.05
C ASP A 17 -11.42 8.81 0.28
N MET A 18 -10.96 10.06 0.32
CA MET A 18 -11.59 11.15 -0.43
C MET A 18 -11.59 10.87 -1.94
N ASN A 19 -10.47 10.42 -2.51
CA ASN A 19 -10.40 10.17 -3.95
C ASN A 19 -11.18 8.91 -4.34
N LEU A 20 -11.26 7.89 -3.49
CA LEU A 20 -12.09 6.71 -3.73
C LEU A 20 -13.57 7.09 -3.79
N ALA A 21 -14.06 7.88 -2.84
CA ALA A 21 -15.45 8.36 -2.86
C ALA A 21 -15.76 9.17 -4.15
N LYS A 22 -14.82 10.00 -4.60
CA LYS A 22 -14.97 10.76 -5.85
C LYS A 22 -14.92 9.88 -7.09
N ALA A 23 -14.06 8.86 -7.11
CA ALA A 23 -13.96 7.90 -8.21
C ALA A 23 -15.27 7.13 -8.39
N LEU A 24 -15.82 6.60 -7.29
CA LEU A 24 -17.08 5.86 -7.30
C LEU A 24 -18.25 6.74 -7.78
N LYS A 25 -18.33 7.98 -7.29
CA LYS A 25 -19.34 8.94 -7.76
C LYS A 25 -19.20 9.25 -9.26
N ALA A 26 -17.98 9.38 -9.76
CA ALA A 26 -17.74 9.62 -11.18
C ALA A 26 -18.18 8.41 -12.04
N ILE A 27 -17.92 7.18 -11.57
CA ILE A 27 -18.40 5.95 -12.22
C ILE A 27 -19.93 5.91 -12.28
N GLU A 28 -20.63 6.25 -11.18
CA GLU A 28 -22.09 6.32 -11.15
C GLU A 28 -22.67 7.33 -12.16
N GLN A 29 -21.87 8.34 -12.53
CA GLN A 29 -22.23 9.40 -13.47
C GLN A 29 -21.77 9.10 -14.91
N ASP A 30 -21.16 7.94 -15.17
CA ASP A 30 -20.49 7.58 -16.43
C ASP A 30 -19.37 8.56 -16.82
N ASP A 31 -18.81 9.30 -15.84
CA ASP A 31 -17.71 10.24 -16.02
C ASP A 31 -16.37 9.51 -15.87
N LEU A 32 -16.04 8.71 -16.88
CA LEU A 32 -14.85 7.86 -16.86
C LEU A 32 -13.54 8.66 -16.86
N ASP A 33 -13.55 9.86 -17.43
CA ASP A 33 -12.39 10.76 -17.43
C ASP A 33 -12.02 11.17 -16.00
N HIS A 34 -12.99 11.67 -15.22
CA HIS A 34 -12.73 12.02 -13.82
C HIS A 34 -12.46 10.80 -12.96
N ALA A 35 -13.16 9.68 -13.19
CA ALA A 35 -12.89 8.43 -12.49
C ALA A 35 -11.41 8.02 -12.64
N SER A 36 -10.87 8.08 -13.87
CA SER A 36 -9.48 7.75 -14.15
C SER A 36 -8.49 8.64 -13.38
N ILE A 37 -8.76 9.95 -13.29
CA ILE A 37 -7.93 10.91 -12.54
C ILE A 37 -7.94 10.58 -11.05
N TYR A 38 -9.10 10.26 -10.49
CA TYR A 38 -9.19 9.89 -9.07
C TYR A 38 -8.46 8.58 -8.79
N PHE A 39 -8.52 7.59 -9.69
CA PHE A 39 -7.74 6.35 -9.54
C PHE A 39 -6.23 6.58 -9.62
N GLN A 40 -5.75 7.49 -10.47
CA GLN A 40 -4.34 7.86 -10.50
C GLN A 40 -3.89 8.47 -9.16
N ARG A 41 -4.72 9.32 -8.55
CA ARG A 41 -4.44 9.90 -7.22
C ARG A 41 -4.43 8.86 -6.12
N ILE A 42 -5.34 7.89 -6.17
CA ILE A 42 -5.35 6.72 -5.26
C ILE A 42 -4.06 5.92 -5.38
N ALA A 43 -3.60 5.64 -6.61
CA ALA A 43 -2.34 4.92 -6.83
C ALA A 43 -1.15 5.67 -6.22
N TRP A 44 -1.13 7.00 -6.30
CA TRP A 44 -0.09 7.82 -5.66
C TRP A 44 -0.13 7.75 -4.12
N ALA A 45 -1.30 7.85 -3.50
CA ALA A 45 -1.42 7.69 -2.04
C ALA A 45 -0.92 6.32 -1.58
N LEU A 46 -1.31 5.25 -2.28
CA LEU A 46 -0.83 3.90 -1.98
C LEU A 46 0.68 3.77 -2.15
N HIS A 47 1.25 4.38 -3.19
CA HIS A 47 2.69 4.41 -3.40
C HIS A 47 3.42 5.17 -2.26
N SER A 48 2.88 6.30 -1.81
CA SER A 48 3.39 7.06 -0.66
C SER A 48 3.36 6.24 0.62
N LEU A 49 2.22 5.60 0.91
CA LEU A 49 2.02 4.76 2.10
C LEU A 49 2.95 3.54 2.12
N ALA A 50 3.21 2.94 0.96
CA ALA A 50 4.11 1.80 0.83
C ALA A 50 5.54 2.10 1.31
N LYS A 51 6.01 3.35 1.20
CA LYS A 51 7.33 3.79 1.71
C LYS A 51 7.44 3.75 3.23
N HIS A 52 6.30 3.75 3.92
CA HIS A 52 6.24 3.75 5.38
C HIS A 52 5.80 2.40 5.96
N HIS A 53 5.51 1.42 5.10
CA HIS A 53 5.42 0.04 5.55
C HIS A 53 6.81 -0.44 5.98
N PRO A 54 6.96 -1.05 7.16
CA PRO A 54 8.23 -1.63 7.56
C PRO A 54 8.66 -2.65 6.49
N ALA A 55 9.94 -2.63 6.12
CA ALA A 55 10.57 -3.46 5.10
C ALA A 55 10.61 -4.97 5.45
N ASN A 56 9.60 -5.50 6.12
CA ASN A 56 9.50 -6.90 6.51
C ASN A 56 8.99 -7.78 5.36
N ARG A 57 9.44 -7.53 4.12
CA ARG A 57 9.35 -8.51 3.05
C ARG A 57 10.72 -8.76 2.44
N LYS A 58 11.34 -9.80 3.02
CA LYS A 58 12.32 -10.74 2.48
C LYS A 58 13.81 -10.44 2.74
N GLU A 59 14.25 -10.81 3.94
CA GLU A 59 15.52 -11.56 4.10
C GLU A 59 15.44 -12.73 5.11
N SER A 60 14.33 -12.93 5.81
CA SER A 60 14.17 -14.05 6.76
C SER A 60 13.50 -15.31 6.18
N GLY A 61 12.98 -15.27 4.95
CA GLY A 61 12.29 -16.40 4.31
C GLY A 61 13.20 -17.41 3.60
N PHE A 62 14.46 -17.07 3.32
CA PHE A 62 15.40 -17.98 2.66
C PHE A 62 16.26 -18.80 3.64
N ARG A 63 16.34 -18.42 4.91
CA ARG A 63 17.09 -19.17 5.94
C ARG A 63 16.32 -20.30 6.62
N SER A 64 15.05 -20.53 6.26
CA SER A 64 14.28 -21.63 6.88
C SER A 64 14.26 -22.94 6.08
N ILE A 65 14.71 -22.94 4.81
CA ILE A 65 14.76 -24.17 4.01
C ILE A 65 16.13 -24.86 4.14
N SER A 66 17.24 -24.11 4.19
CA SER A 66 18.57 -24.70 4.43
C SER A 66 18.67 -25.45 5.76
N ASN A 67 18.01 -24.97 6.82
CA ASN A 67 18.08 -25.61 8.14
C ASN A 67 17.14 -26.83 8.30
N MET A 68 16.23 -27.06 7.35
CA MET A 68 15.39 -28.27 7.34
C MET A 68 16.02 -29.39 6.53
N GLN A 69 16.83 -29.06 5.52
CA GLN A 69 17.51 -30.05 4.67
C GLN A 69 18.71 -30.72 5.36
N GLU A 70 19.30 -30.09 6.39
CA GLU A 70 20.31 -30.73 7.25
C GLU A 70 19.73 -31.71 8.28
N ARG A 71 18.43 -31.66 8.57
CA ARG A 71 17.80 -32.54 9.59
C ARG A 71 17.18 -33.82 9.03
N VAL A 72 17.24 -34.04 7.72
CA VAL A 72 16.74 -35.27 7.06
C VAL A 72 17.88 -36.20 6.63
N ASN A 73 19.14 -35.85 6.91
CA ASN A 73 20.33 -36.66 6.62
C ASN A 73 21.04 -37.15 7.89
N TYR A 74 20.29 -37.70 8.86
CA TYR A 74 20.82 -38.59 9.89
C TYR A 74 19.86 -39.75 10.12
#